data_AF-A0A317HAZ3-F1
#
_entry.id   AF-A0A317HAZ3-F1
#
_cell.length_a   1.000
_cell.length_b   1.000
_cell.length_c   1.000
_cell.angle_alpha   90.00
_cell.angle_beta   90.00
_cell.angle_gamma   90.00
#
_symmetry.space_group_name_H-M   'P 1'
#
loop_
_entity.id
_entity.type
_entity.pdbx_description
1 polymer ?
#
loop_
_entity_poly.entity_id
_entity_poly.type
_entity_poly.pdbx_seq_one_letter_code
_entity_poly.pdbx_strand_id
1 'polypeptide(L)' 'MVAGTTRLRSETPGADVRVLTPCPSCLQRLSRYDQDAGTSADYIVVEMARHLLGENWMADYVGRANDGGIERVLL' A
#
# COMPACT_ATOMS: atom_id res chain seq x y z
N MET A 1 -2.36 -8.13 15.85
CA MET A 1 -1.59 -8.32 14.61
C MET A 1 -0.39 -9.24 14.82
N VAL A 2 0.39 -9.03 15.90
CA VAL A 2 1.58 -9.83 16.27
C VAL A 2 1.43 -11.34 16.11
N ALA A 3 0.38 -11.97 16.67
CA ALA A 3 0.22 -13.42 16.57
C ALA A 3 0.02 -13.92 15.12
N GLY A 4 -0.59 -13.10 14.26
CA GLY A 4 -0.78 -13.42 12.85
C GLY A 4 0.52 -13.31 12.05
N THR A 5 1.32 -12.28 12.33
CA THR A 5 2.57 -12.03 11.62
C THR A 5 3.67 -13.00 12.02
N THR A 6 3.70 -13.46 13.29
CA THR A 6 4.59 -14.53 13.72
C THR A 6 4.37 -15.81 12.92
N ARG A 7 3.12 -16.19 12.63
CA ARG A 7 2.80 -17.37 11.81
C ARG A 7 3.35 -17.21 10.39
N LEU A 8 3.03 -16.09 9.73
CA LEU A 8 3.48 -15.82 8.36
C LEU A 8 5.02 -15.83 8.25
N ARG A 9 5.73 -15.27 9.24
CA ARG A 9 7.19 -15.31 9.29
C ARG A 9 7.77 -16.71 9.53
N SER A 10 7.04 -17.58 10.23
CA SER A 10 7.46 -18.98 10.40
C SER A 10 7.28 -19.81 9.12
N GLU A 11 6.27 -19.49 8.31
CA GLU A 11 6.00 -20.14 7.03
C GLU A 11 6.98 -19.68 5.94
N THR A 12 7.39 -18.41 5.96
CA THR A 12 8.40 -17.88 5.02
C THR A 12 9.41 -16.99 5.77
N PRO A 13 10.48 -17.58 6.31
CA PRO A 13 11.52 -16.84 7.02
C PRO A 13 12.17 -15.77 6.11
N GLY A 14 12.22 -14.53 6.60
CA GLY A 14 12.80 -13.40 5.86
C GLY A 14 11.84 -12.70 4.90
N ALA A 15 10.59 -13.16 4.75
CA ALA A 15 9.58 -12.44 3.97
C ALA A 15 9.16 -11.14 4.66
N ASP A 16 8.98 -10.09 3.84
CA ASP A 16 8.36 -8.85 4.27
C ASP A 16 6.84 -9.04 4.45
N VAL A 17 6.35 -8.76 5.66
CA VAL A 17 4.95 -8.99 6.04
C VAL A 17 4.25 -7.65 6.20
N ARG A 18 3.28 -7.40 5.32
CA ARG A 18 2.51 -6.16 5.26
C ARG A 18 1.01 -6.42 5.40
N VAL A 19 0.29 -5.45 5.95
CA VAL A 19 -1.16 -5.44 6.06
C VAL A 19 -1.72 -4.56 4.94
N LEU A 20 -2.51 -5.14 4.04
CA LEU A 20 -3.09 -4.41 2.92
C LEU A 20 -4.52 -3.97 3.25
N THR A 21 -4.84 -2.70 3.00
CA THR A 21 -6.18 -2.15 3.23
C THR A 21 -6.67 -1.31 2.05
N PRO A 22 -7.94 -1.46 1.62
CA PRO A 22 -8.56 -0.59 0.61
C PRO A 22 -9.13 0.71 1.20
N CYS A 23 -9.14 0.86 2.52
CA CYS A 23 -9.78 2.00 3.18
C CYS A 23 -8.72 3.04 3.60
N PRO A 24 -8.71 4.26 2.99
CA PRO A 24 -7.70 5.28 3.29
C PRO A 24 -7.68 5.72 4.75
N SER A 25 -8.85 5.81 5.40
CA SER A 25 -8.95 6.16 6.81
C SER A 25 -8.45 5.04 7.73
N CYS A 26 -8.62 3.78 7.32
CA CYS A 26 -8.03 2.65 8.03
C CYS A 26 -6.52 2.63 7.86
N LEU A 27 -5.97 2.94 6.68
CA LEU A 27 -4.52 3.02 6.47
C LEU A 27 -3.87 4.01 7.44
N GLN A 28 -4.41 5.23 7.53
CA GLN A 28 -3.93 6.25 8.45
C GLN A 28 -4.01 5.81 9.93
N ARG A 29 -5.02 5.01 10.29
CA ARG A 29 -5.15 4.48 11.65
C ARG A 29 -4.15 3.35 11.91
N LEU A 30 -4.01 2.44 10.96
CA LEU A 30 -3.20 1.24 11.06
C LEU A 30 -1.71 1.58 11.12
N SER A 31 -1.26 2.57 10.35
CA SER A 31 0.14 3.00 10.32
C SER A 31 0.67 3.46 11.68
N ARG A 32 -0.22 3.85 12.61
CA ARG A 32 0.16 4.19 14.00
C ARG A 32 0.67 2.99 14.79
N TYR A 33 0.25 1.78 14.42
CA TYR A 33 0.60 0.54 15.10
C TYR A 33 1.76 -0.21 14.43
N ASP A 34 2.35 0.35 13.37
CA ASP A 34 3.41 -0.32 12.61
C ASP A 34 4.60 -0.69 13.51
N GLN A 35 5.01 0.23 14.40
CA GLN A 35 6.08 0.01 15.37
C GLN A 35 5.70 -1.04 16.42
N ASP A 36 4.49 -0.94 16.98
CA ASP A 36 4.01 -1.84 18.05
C ASP A 36 3.79 -3.27 17.57
N ALA A 37 3.32 -3.43 16.32
CA ALA A 37 3.07 -4.72 15.70
C ALA A 37 4.31 -5.29 15.00
N GLY A 38 5.33 -4.46 14.76
CA GLY A 38 6.46 -4.78 13.91
C GLY A 38 6.03 -5.14 12.49
N THR A 39 5.05 -4.43 11.93
CA THR A 39 4.50 -4.64 10.58
C THR A 39 4.38 -3.31 9.86
N SER A 40 4.14 -3.31 8.55
CA SER A 40 3.71 -2.11 7.83
C SER A 40 2.29 -2.26 7.31
N ALA A 41 1.54 -1.16 7.26
CA ALA A 41 0.25 -1.08 6.58
C ALA A 41 0.39 -0.37 5.24
N ASP A 42 -0.25 -0.88 4.20
CA ASP A 42 -0.20 -0.32 2.85
C ASP A 42 -1.55 -0.35 2.13
N TYR A 43 -1.67 0.46 1.08
CA TYR A 43 -2.89 0.58 0.30
C TYR A 43 -2.93 -0.47 -0.81
N ILE A 44 -3.93 -1.37 -0.77
CA ILE A 44 -4.02 -2.50 -1.71
C ILE A 44 -4.02 -2.06 -3.18
N VAL A 45 -4.60 -0.90 -3.50
CA VAL A 45 -4.65 -0.41 -4.89
C VAL A 45 -3.25 -0.04 -5.40
N VAL A 46 -2.41 0.57 -4.55
CA VAL A 46 -1.04 0.94 -4.92
C VAL A 46 -0.20 -0.31 -5.13
N GLU A 47 -0.32 -1.29 -4.24
CA GLU A 47 0.43 -2.54 -4.38
C GLU A 47 0.02 -3.31 -5.64
N MET A 48 -1.28 -3.42 -5.92
CA MET A 48 -1.74 -4.05 -7.17
C MET A 48 -1.24 -3.28 -8.40
N ALA A 49 -1.28 -1.94 -8.38
CA ALA A 49 -0.79 -1.14 -9.50
C ALA A 49 0.70 -1.37 -9.75
N ARG A 50 1.54 -1.43 -8.72
CA ARG A 50 2.97 -1.75 -8.85
C ARG A 50 3.21 -3.14 -9.45
N HIS A 51 2.46 -4.15 -9.00
CA HIS A 51 2.62 -5.53 -9.47
C HIS A 51 2.09 -5.75 -10.89
N LEU A 52 1.00 -5.07 -11.27
CA LEU A 52 0.34 -5.26 -12.57
C LEU A 52 0.86 -4.32 -13.66
N LEU A 53 1.18 -3.08 -13.30
CA LEU A 53 1.55 -2.01 -14.23
C LEU A 53 3.05 -1.67 -14.18
N GLY A 54 3.80 -2.26 -13.24
CA GLY A 54 5.23 -2.02 -13.03
C GLY A 54 5.52 -0.83 -12.10
N GLU A 55 6.77 -0.69 -11.65
CA GLU A 55 7.15 0.32 -10.65
C GLU A 55 6.93 1.77 -11.12
N ASN A 56 7.00 2.05 -12.43
CA ASN A 56 6.82 3.39 -12.99
C ASN A 56 5.34 3.80 -13.21
N TRP A 57 4.39 2.94 -12.82
CA TRP A 57 2.96 3.12 -13.12
C TRP A 57 2.41 4.49 -12.74
N MET A 58 2.86 5.05 -11.62
CA MET A 58 2.34 6.30 -11.07
C MET A 58 2.75 7.49 -11.91
N ALA A 59 4.01 7.53 -12.37
CA ALA A 59 4.49 8.59 -13.24
C ALA A 59 3.76 8.56 -14.59
N ASP A 60 3.60 7.37 -15.18
CA ASP A 60 2.88 7.18 -16.44
C ASP A 60 1.40 7.54 -16.30
N TYR A 61 0.78 7.21 -15.15
CA TYR A 61 -0.60 7.57 -14.85
C TYR A 61 -0.78 9.09 -14.74
N VAL A 62 0.10 9.77 -13.99
CA VAL A 62 0.06 11.24 -13.82
C VAL A 62 0.30 11.96 -15.14
N GLY A 63 1.26 11.52 -15.95
CA GLY A 63 1.52 12.08 -17.27
C GLY A 63 0.27 12.05 -18.16
N ARG A 64 -0.35 10.87 -18.30
CA ARG A 64 -1.60 10.71 -19.06
C ARG A 64 -2.76 11.56 -18.52
N ALA A 65 -2.90 11.64 -17.19
CA ALA A 65 -3.95 12.44 -16.56
C ALA A 65 -3.77 13.94 -16.82
N ASN A 66 -2.52 14.42 -16.79
CA ASN A 66 -2.19 15.81 -17.10
C ASN A 66 -2.44 16.14 -18.58
N ASP A 67 -2.05 15.25 -19.50
CA ASP A 67 -2.23 15.43 -20.95
C ASP A 67 -3.70 15.43 -21.38
N GLY A 68 -4.55 14.68 -20.66
CA GLY A 68 -5.99 14.62 -20.88
C GLY A 68 -6.80 15.77 -20.29
N GLY A 69 -6.16 16.66 -19.51
CA GLY A 69 -6.80 17.78 -18.82
C GLY A 69 -7.39 17.38 -17.46
N ILE A 70 -6.65 17.67 -16.38
CA ILE A 70 -7.24 17.67 -15.03
C ILE A 70 -8.15 18.91 -14.94
N GLU A 71 -9.44 18.73 -15.22
CA GLU A 71 -10.41 19.83 -15.27
C GLU A 71 -10.54 20.57 -13.93
N ARG A 72 -10.37 19.86 -12.80
CA ARG A 72 -10.34 20.45 -11.46
C ARG A 72 -9.79 19.47 -10.41
N VAL A 73 -8.93 19.97 -9.51
CA VAL A 73 -8.57 19.27 -8.26
C VAL A 73 -9.45 19.80 -7.13
N LEU A 74 -10.22 18.92 -6.50
CA LEU A 74 -10.97 19.25 -5.29
C LEU A 74 -10.09 18.93 -4.08
N LEU A 75 -9.70 19.98 -3.34
CA LEU A 75 -8.96 19.92 -2.09
C LEU A 75 -9.92 19.83 -0.89
#